data_AF-A0A960QUR4-F1
#
_entry.id   AF-A0A960QUR4-F1
#
_cell.length_a   1.000
_cell.length_b   1.000
_cell.length_c   1.000
_cell.angle_alpha   90.00
_cell.angle_beta   90.00
_cell.angle_gamma   90.00
#
_symmetry.space_group_name_H-M   'P 1'
#
loop_
_entity.id
_entity.type
_entity.pdbx_description
1 polymer ?
#
loop_
_entity_poly.entity_id
_entity_poly.type
_entity_poly.pdbx_seq_one_letter_code
_entity_poly.pdbx_strand_id
1 'polypeptide(L)'
;MSGIIGHTAYAILAAKAAESRKLPIAPVIREHFGSYLSGAYLGCDIQTVPNAICLDTGEPVGHGPTTVERSPITGGPVKPWNLSFEGREITPREIHETFYGRSHLILGWAAKDKEMAIRWSDCLDFIADVAGDALEIFEPGRRSLAWVLGWMTHVTGDGLIKSVLDGINLNLIDGKYTATNRPVQDLVTFNEVGLKELGLDWASLLDQVADAPIEPGQLHYMRCGRRQGRLGAHVESGWAPEREPLLRAVLAENHHYQKIRNRRLIEELTITAGPDGSPQCNAALSATAGGLTYPEMIATAKDAKFREALTEMGELIADAFEKIIARQEALARLG
;
A
#
# COMPACT_ATOMS: atom_id res chain seq x y z
N MET A 1 3.73 -7.40 -6.77
CA MET A 1 3.02 -6.52 -5.82
C MET A 1 4.07 -5.66 -5.13
N SER A 2 3.93 -4.34 -5.17
CA SER A 2 4.78 -3.47 -4.37
C SER A 2 4.20 -3.58 -2.97
N GLY A 3 4.92 -4.22 -2.06
CA GLY A 3 4.52 -4.38 -0.67
C GLY A 3 4.87 -3.18 0.19
N ILE A 4 4.43 -3.26 1.45
CA ILE A 4 4.34 -2.16 2.41
C ILE A 4 5.57 -1.29 2.57
N ILE A 5 6.80 -1.84 2.59
CA ILE A 5 8.02 -1.03 2.78
C ILE A 5 8.20 0.01 1.68
N GLY A 6 8.02 -0.39 0.42
CA GLY A 6 8.09 0.51 -0.73
C GLY A 6 7.04 1.61 -0.64
N HIS A 7 5.77 1.25 -0.47
CA HIS A 7 4.68 2.24 -0.40
C HIS A 7 4.81 3.21 0.77
N THR A 8 5.21 2.72 1.95
CA THR A 8 5.48 3.58 3.11
C THR A 8 6.65 4.52 2.83
N ALA A 9 7.72 4.05 2.19
CA ALA A 9 8.84 4.92 1.80
C ALA A 9 8.42 5.98 0.77
N TYR A 10 7.63 5.61 -0.25
CA TYR A 10 7.10 6.57 -1.23
C TYR A 10 6.27 7.66 -0.54
N ALA A 11 5.43 7.26 0.42
CA ALA A 11 4.61 8.17 1.21
C ALA A 11 5.46 9.14 2.04
N ILE A 12 6.46 8.63 2.76
CA ILE A 12 7.35 9.46 3.58
C ILE A 12 8.09 10.48 2.70
N LEU A 13 8.62 10.07 1.55
CA LEU A 13 9.34 10.95 0.64
C LEU A 13 8.41 11.99 0.00
N ALA A 14 7.20 11.59 -0.39
CA ALA A 14 6.18 12.51 -0.93
C ALA A 14 5.71 13.53 0.12
N ALA A 15 5.54 13.13 1.38
CA ALA A 15 5.20 14.04 2.47
C ALA A 15 6.30 15.09 2.68
N LYS A 16 7.58 14.68 2.68
CA LYS A 16 8.72 15.59 2.76
C LYS A 16 8.78 16.55 1.58
N ALA A 17 8.55 16.06 0.36
CA ALA A 17 8.49 16.89 -0.84
C ALA A 17 7.34 17.92 -0.74
N ALA A 18 6.15 17.50 -0.34
CA ALA A 18 5.00 18.39 -0.12
C ALA A 18 5.27 19.47 0.95
N GLU A 19 5.93 19.11 2.06
CA GLU A 19 6.36 20.07 3.10
C GLU A 19 7.38 21.08 2.55
N SER A 20 8.39 20.61 1.81
CA SER A 20 9.43 21.48 1.22
C SER A 20 8.85 22.50 0.24
N ARG A 21 7.81 22.09 -0.51
CA ARG A 21 7.06 22.91 -1.47
C ARG A 21 5.98 23.77 -0.80
N LYS A 22 5.77 23.60 0.51
CA LYS A 22 4.74 24.31 1.30
C LYS A 22 3.33 24.10 0.75
N LEU A 23 3.02 22.88 0.30
CA LEU A 23 1.69 22.57 -0.18
C LEU A 23 0.67 22.70 0.97
N PRO A 24 -0.55 23.22 0.71
CA PRO A 24 -1.56 23.45 1.75
C PRO A 24 -2.03 22.16 2.45
N ILE A 25 -1.82 21.00 1.83
CA ILE A 25 -2.13 19.68 2.40
C ILE A 25 -1.04 19.17 3.36
N ALA A 26 0.17 19.74 3.35
CA ALA A 26 1.29 19.21 4.13
C ALA A 26 1.01 19.21 5.65
N PRO A 27 0.40 20.27 6.25
CA PRO A 27 0.00 20.22 7.65
C PRO A 27 -1.02 19.12 7.96
N VAL A 28 -1.94 18.82 7.03
CA VAL A 28 -2.95 17.75 7.18
C VAL A 28 -2.28 16.38 7.17
N ILE A 29 -1.37 16.13 6.23
CA ILE A 29 -0.58 14.89 6.17
C ILE A 29 0.18 14.68 7.48
N ARG A 30 0.87 15.72 7.97
CA ARG A 30 1.66 15.64 9.20
C ARG A 30 0.80 15.39 10.44
N GLU A 31 -0.35 16.05 10.54
CA GLU A 31 -1.30 15.91 11.65
C GLU A 31 -1.90 14.49 11.72
N HIS A 32 -2.13 13.88 10.56
CA HIS A 32 -2.82 12.60 10.41
C HIS A 32 -1.94 11.55 9.72
N PHE A 33 -0.66 11.53 10.08
CA PHE A 33 0.36 10.76 9.38
C PHE A 33 0.05 9.25 9.33
N GLY A 34 -0.45 8.66 10.43
CA GLY A 34 -0.86 7.26 10.46
C GLY A 34 -1.96 6.93 9.44
N SER A 35 -3.00 7.77 9.31
CA SER A 35 -4.05 7.59 8.29
C SER A 35 -3.49 7.78 6.87
N TYR A 36 -2.58 8.73 6.66
CA TYR A 36 -1.88 8.91 5.38
C TYR A 36 -1.06 7.67 4.99
N LEU A 37 -0.24 7.12 5.90
CA LEU A 37 0.52 5.90 5.63
C LEU A 37 -0.40 4.69 5.42
N SER A 38 -1.49 4.61 6.17
CA SER A 38 -2.49 3.55 6.00
C SER A 38 -3.12 3.58 4.61
N GLY A 39 -3.51 4.76 4.13
CA GLY A 39 -3.99 4.93 2.75
C GLY A 39 -2.93 4.56 1.71
N ALA A 40 -1.65 4.87 1.95
CA ALA A 40 -0.57 4.54 1.03
C ALA A 40 -0.33 3.03 0.87
N TYR A 41 -0.70 2.23 1.86
CA TYR A 41 -0.60 0.77 1.77
C TYR A 41 -1.97 0.09 1.67
N LEU A 42 -2.74 0.08 2.76
CA LEU A 42 -4.04 -0.58 2.87
C LEU A 42 -5.13 0.08 2.00
N GLY A 43 -4.84 1.23 1.37
CA GLY A 43 -5.71 1.87 0.40
C GLY A 43 -6.17 0.93 -0.71
N CYS A 44 -5.23 0.20 -1.31
CA CYS A 44 -5.51 -0.73 -2.41
C CYS A 44 -5.30 -2.21 -2.02
N ASP A 45 -4.53 -2.51 -0.96
CA ASP A 45 -4.17 -3.88 -0.58
C ASP A 45 -5.26 -4.62 0.23
N ILE A 46 -6.47 -4.67 -0.34
CA ILE A 46 -7.65 -5.35 0.23
C ILE A 46 -7.43 -6.84 0.52
N GLN A 47 -6.41 -7.42 -0.11
CA GLN A 47 -6.01 -8.81 0.04
C GLN A 47 -5.13 -9.07 1.26
N THR A 48 -4.90 -8.07 2.13
CA THR A 48 -4.14 -8.21 3.37
C THR A 48 -4.92 -9.05 4.39
N VAL A 49 -5.22 -10.29 4.07
CA VAL A 49 -5.86 -11.28 4.94
C VAL A 49 -4.99 -12.54 4.95
N PRO A 50 -5.04 -13.37 5.99
CA PRO A 50 -4.34 -14.63 5.96
C PRO A 50 -4.95 -15.56 4.92
N ASN A 51 -4.14 -16.51 4.45
CA ASN A 51 -4.61 -17.60 3.61
C ASN A 51 -4.92 -18.86 4.43
N ALA A 52 -4.14 -19.07 5.49
CA ALA A 52 -4.16 -20.30 6.25
C ALA A 52 -3.84 -20.04 7.73
N ILE A 53 -4.05 -21.06 8.56
CA ILE A 53 -3.65 -21.11 9.97
C ILE A 53 -2.58 -22.19 10.12
N CYS A 54 -1.44 -21.84 10.72
CA CYS A 54 -0.44 -22.83 11.14
C CYS A 54 -1.02 -23.70 12.26
N LEU A 55 -1.03 -25.03 12.07
CA LEU A 55 -1.61 -25.94 13.07
C LEU A 55 -0.73 -26.09 14.32
N ASP A 56 0.58 -25.86 14.20
CA ASP A 56 1.52 -25.99 15.32
C ASP A 56 1.42 -24.80 16.29
N THR A 57 1.22 -23.58 15.76
CA THR A 57 1.22 -22.34 16.56
C THR A 57 -0.16 -21.73 16.73
N GLY A 58 -1.14 -22.11 15.89
CA GLY A 58 -2.44 -21.46 15.81
C GLY A 58 -2.40 -20.10 15.12
N GLU A 59 -1.24 -19.63 14.64
CA GLU A 59 -1.12 -18.30 14.05
C GLU A 59 -1.62 -18.25 12.60
N PRO A 60 -2.26 -17.13 12.19
CA PRO A 60 -2.62 -16.90 10.80
C PRO A 60 -1.37 -16.62 9.95
N VAL A 61 -1.32 -17.20 8.76
CA VAL A 61 -0.18 -17.15 7.82
C VAL A 61 -0.66 -17.00 6.36
N GLY A 62 0.27 -16.62 5.47
CA GLY A 62 -0.02 -16.38 4.06
C GLY A 62 -0.42 -14.94 3.77
N HIS A 63 -0.81 -14.66 2.53
CA HIS A 63 -1.27 -13.33 2.15
C HIS A 63 -2.25 -13.42 0.97
N GLY A 64 -3.49 -13.04 1.25
CA GLY A 64 -4.57 -13.03 0.27
C GLY A 64 -4.87 -14.42 -0.31
N PRO A 65 -5.16 -14.52 -1.62
CA PRO A 65 -5.56 -15.77 -2.26
C PRO A 65 -4.39 -16.71 -2.57
N THR A 66 -3.15 -16.34 -2.21
CA THR A 66 -1.95 -17.14 -2.48
C THR A 66 -1.96 -18.40 -1.63
N THR A 67 -1.95 -19.57 -2.28
CA THR A 67 -1.96 -20.87 -1.61
C THR A 67 -0.76 -21.03 -0.70
N VAL A 68 -1.01 -21.46 0.54
CA VAL A 68 0.01 -21.86 1.50
C VAL A 68 -0.09 -23.36 1.73
N GLU A 69 0.91 -24.11 1.28
CA GLU A 69 0.94 -25.58 1.45
C GLU A 69 1.49 -25.99 2.83
N ARG A 70 2.39 -25.19 3.38
CA ARG A 70 3.06 -25.42 4.68
C ARG A 70 3.27 -24.12 5.42
N SER A 71 3.35 -24.20 6.74
CA SER A 71 3.56 -23.04 7.59
C SER A 71 4.90 -22.39 7.28
N PRO A 72 4.96 -21.09 6.96
CA PRO A 72 6.23 -20.37 6.82
C PRO A 72 6.97 -20.21 8.15
N ILE A 73 6.29 -20.48 9.29
CA ILE A 73 6.87 -20.36 10.63
C ILE A 73 7.59 -21.66 11.02
N THR A 74 6.96 -22.81 10.80
CA THR A 74 7.43 -24.12 11.31
C THR A 74 7.79 -25.13 10.23
N GLY A 75 7.39 -24.88 8.97
CA GLY A 75 7.42 -25.88 7.90
C GLY A 75 6.36 -26.98 8.05
N GLY A 76 5.54 -26.93 9.10
CA GLY A 76 4.49 -27.90 9.42
C GLY A 76 3.18 -27.70 8.66
N PRO A 77 2.15 -28.49 8.98
CA PRO A 77 0.86 -28.46 8.28
C PRO A 77 0.07 -27.19 8.57
N VAL A 78 -0.79 -26.83 7.63
CA VAL A 78 -1.70 -25.69 7.73
C VAL A 78 -3.14 -26.11 7.43
N LYS A 79 -4.11 -25.34 7.92
CA LYS A 79 -5.51 -25.42 7.48
C LYS A 79 -5.95 -24.11 6.82
N PRO A 80 -6.93 -24.13 5.89
CA PRO A 80 -7.46 -22.91 5.31
C PRO A 80 -7.99 -21.93 6.37
N TRP A 81 -7.80 -20.63 6.14
CA TRP A 81 -8.47 -19.57 6.88
C TRP A 81 -9.64 -19.03 6.07
N ASN A 82 -10.72 -18.64 6.76
CA ASN A 82 -11.87 -17.97 6.19
C ASN A 82 -12.29 -16.80 7.10
N LEU A 83 -12.87 -15.76 6.50
CA LEU A 83 -13.56 -14.71 7.22
C LEU A 83 -14.98 -15.18 7.54
N SER A 84 -15.33 -15.21 8.83
CA SER A 84 -16.72 -15.49 9.25
C SER A 84 -17.53 -14.19 9.23
N PHE A 85 -18.57 -14.13 8.41
CA PHE A 85 -19.42 -12.94 8.27
C PHE A 85 -20.88 -13.36 7.99
N GLU A 86 -21.81 -12.90 8.83
CA GLU A 86 -23.25 -13.18 8.71
C GLU A 86 -23.59 -14.69 8.54
N GLY A 87 -22.87 -15.55 9.28
CA GLY A 87 -23.07 -17.00 9.23
C GLY A 87 -22.50 -17.68 7.99
N ARG A 88 -21.74 -16.95 7.16
CA ARG A 88 -20.99 -17.48 6.02
C ARG A 88 -19.50 -17.47 6.30
N GLU A 89 -18.82 -18.49 5.78
CA GLU A 89 -17.37 -18.53 5.72
C GLU A 89 -16.93 -18.06 4.33
N ILE A 90 -16.16 -16.98 4.28
CA ILE A 90 -15.73 -16.33 3.03
C ILE A 90 -14.23 -16.54 2.87
N THR A 91 -13.83 -17.17 1.78
CA THR A 91 -12.42 -17.46 1.50
C THR A 91 -11.66 -16.18 1.09
N PRO A 92 -10.33 -16.14 1.28
CA PRO A 92 -9.49 -15.06 0.73
C PRO A 92 -9.62 -14.85 -0.78
N ARG A 93 -9.91 -15.93 -1.53
CA ARG A 93 -10.17 -15.87 -2.96
C ARG A 93 -11.48 -15.14 -3.28
N GLU A 94 -12.55 -15.45 -2.56
CA GLU A 94 -13.82 -14.74 -2.71
C GLU A 94 -13.68 -13.25 -2.34
N ILE A 95 -12.93 -12.92 -1.28
CA ILE A 95 -12.62 -11.53 -0.91
C ILE A 95 -11.92 -10.82 -2.08
N HIS A 96 -10.85 -11.42 -2.61
CA HIS A 96 -10.13 -10.89 -3.76
C HIS A 96 -11.04 -10.68 -4.97
N GLU A 97 -11.80 -11.71 -5.36
CA GLU A 97 -12.68 -11.65 -6.52
C GLU A 97 -13.80 -10.61 -6.39
N THR A 98 -14.20 -10.30 -5.15
CA THR A 98 -15.28 -9.35 -4.84
C THR A 98 -14.81 -7.89 -4.81
N PHE A 99 -13.62 -7.64 -4.25
CA PHE A 99 -13.17 -6.28 -3.92
C PHE A 99 -11.87 -5.83 -4.59
N TYR A 100 -11.06 -6.71 -5.18
CA TYR A 100 -9.78 -6.32 -5.75
C TYR A 100 -9.94 -5.28 -6.86
N GLY A 101 -10.82 -5.52 -7.84
CA GLY A 101 -11.10 -4.53 -8.88
C GLY A 101 -11.61 -3.20 -8.33
N ARG A 102 -12.36 -3.22 -7.22
CA ARG A 102 -12.88 -2.00 -6.55
C ARG A 102 -11.80 -1.23 -5.80
N SER A 103 -10.77 -1.92 -5.32
CA SER A 103 -9.60 -1.30 -4.68
C SER A 103 -8.57 -0.77 -5.69
N HIS A 104 -8.63 -1.28 -6.92
CA HIS A 104 -7.66 -1.05 -8.00
C HIS A 104 -8.35 -0.46 -9.25
N LEU A 105 -9.19 0.57 -9.05
CA LEU A 105 -10.04 1.13 -10.12
C LEU A 105 -9.26 1.71 -11.30
N ILE A 106 -8.04 2.19 -11.07
CA ILE A 106 -7.25 2.94 -12.06
C ILE A 106 -6.29 2.01 -12.82
N LEU A 107 -5.71 1.03 -12.12
CA LEU A 107 -4.72 0.10 -12.67
C LEU A 107 -4.82 -1.26 -11.99
N GLY A 108 -4.57 -2.35 -12.73
CA GLY A 108 -4.52 -3.70 -12.17
C GLY A 108 -5.87 -4.42 -12.03
N TRP A 109 -6.97 -3.84 -12.53
CA TRP A 109 -8.29 -4.48 -12.53
C TRP A 109 -8.40 -5.62 -13.58
N ALA A 110 -9.24 -6.62 -13.30
CA ALA A 110 -9.50 -7.74 -14.21
C ALA A 110 -10.54 -7.36 -15.27
N ALA A 111 -10.57 -8.03 -16.43
CA ALA A 111 -11.49 -7.71 -17.52
C ALA A 111 -12.98 -7.64 -17.10
N LYS A 112 -13.40 -8.45 -16.12
CA LYS A 112 -14.75 -8.44 -15.54
C LYS A 112 -15.11 -7.13 -14.80
N ASP A 113 -14.09 -6.39 -14.34
CA ASP A 113 -14.23 -5.15 -13.58
C ASP A 113 -14.13 -3.89 -14.47
N LYS A 114 -14.04 -4.06 -15.79
CA LYS A 114 -13.83 -2.98 -16.76
C LYS A 114 -14.87 -1.87 -16.67
N GLU A 115 -16.12 -2.19 -16.36
CA GLU A 115 -17.20 -1.20 -16.22
C GLU A 115 -17.02 -0.28 -15.00
N MET A 116 -16.24 -0.73 -14.01
CA MET A 116 -15.86 0.06 -12.85
C MET A 116 -14.54 0.81 -13.08
N ALA A 117 -13.74 0.42 -14.07
CA ALA A 117 -12.42 1.00 -14.28
C ALA A 117 -12.48 2.51 -14.58
N ILE A 118 -11.48 3.22 -14.06
CA ILE A 118 -11.24 4.64 -14.33
C ILE A 118 -10.08 4.73 -15.33
N ARG A 119 -10.28 5.48 -16.41
CA ARG A 119 -9.21 5.72 -17.39
C ARG A 119 -8.11 6.53 -16.74
N TRP A 120 -6.87 6.28 -17.14
CA TRP A 120 -5.73 7.03 -16.62
C TRP A 120 -5.88 8.56 -16.82
N SER A 121 -6.45 9.00 -17.95
CA SER A 121 -6.72 10.41 -18.22
C SER A 121 -7.64 11.09 -17.21
N ASP A 122 -8.50 10.30 -16.55
CA ASP A 122 -9.55 10.80 -15.66
C ASP A 122 -9.18 10.57 -14.17
N CYS A 123 -8.02 9.92 -13.92
CA CYS A 123 -7.54 9.54 -12.60
C CYS A 123 -7.46 10.72 -11.62
N LEU A 124 -6.87 11.84 -12.05
CA LEU A 124 -6.69 13.01 -11.18
C LEU A 124 -8.02 13.70 -10.83
N ASP A 125 -8.97 13.71 -11.76
CA ASP A 125 -10.30 14.30 -11.52
C ASP A 125 -11.08 13.41 -10.53
N PHE A 126 -11.03 12.08 -10.73
CA PHE A 126 -11.62 11.11 -9.81
C PHE A 126 -11.05 11.26 -8.38
N ILE A 127 -9.71 11.34 -8.26
CA ILE A 127 -9.06 11.51 -6.95
C ILE A 127 -9.42 12.87 -6.33
N ALA A 128 -9.50 13.95 -7.12
CA ALA A 128 -9.86 15.27 -6.63
C ALA A 128 -11.31 15.32 -6.10
N ASP A 129 -12.24 14.59 -6.74
CA ASP A 129 -13.61 14.44 -6.24
C ASP A 129 -13.64 13.69 -4.90
N VAL A 130 -12.93 12.55 -4.83
CA VAL A 130 -12.80 11.76 -3.60
C VAL A 130 -12.19 12.59 -2.47
N ALA A 131 -11.14 13.37 -2.76
CA ALA A 131 -10.46 14.20 -1.77
C ALA A 131 -11.36 15.35 -1.26
N GLY A 132 -12.09 16.01 -2.16
CA GLY A 132 -13.07 17.03 -1.76
C GLY A 132 -14.18 16.45 -0.91
N ASP A 133 -14.76 15.33 -1.33
CA ASP A 133 -15.80 14.63 -0.58
C ASP A 133 -15.29 14.15 0.79
N ALA A 134 -14.04 13.67 0.85
CA ALA A 134 -13.42 13.25 2.09
C ALA A 134 -13.29 14.37 3.11
N LEU A 135 -12.97 15.58 2.64
CA LEU A 135 -12.84 16.76 3.50
C LEU A 135 -14.19 17.32 3.95
N GLU A 136 -15.20 17.33 3.07
CA GLU A 136 -16.46 18.05 3.31
C GLU A 136 -17.63 17.19 3.81
N ILE A 137 -17.62 15.88 3.52
CA ILE A 137 -18.77 15.00 3.79
C ILE A 137 -18.48 14.04 4.94
N PHE A 138 -17.23 13.60 5.09
CA PHE A 138 -16.88 12.59 6.08
C PHE A 138 -16.24 13.21 7.32
N GLU A 139 -16.63 12.73 8.49
CA GLU A 139 -16.05 13.15 9.77
C GLU A 139 -15.12 12.06 10.32
N PRO A 140 -13.89 12.40 10.77
CA PRO A 140 -13.25 13.72 10.72
C PRO A 140 -12.62 14.02 9.35
N GLY A 141 -13.02 15.13 8.72
CA GLY A 141 -12.72 15.41 7.30
C GLY A 141 -11.24 15.51 6.95
N ARG A 142 -10.43 16.18 7.78
CA ARG A 142 -8.97 16.30 7.58
C ARG A 142 -8.26 14.93 7.64
N ARG A 143 -8.70 14.02 8.49
CA ARG A 143 -8.10 12.68 8.63
C ARG A 143 -8.48 11.78 7.47
N SER A 144 -9.75 11.81 7.06
CA SER A 144 -10.24 11.13 5.85
C SER A 144 -9.50 11.64 4.60
N LEU A 145 -9.27 12.96 4.49
CA LEU A 145 -8.44 13.55 3.43
C LEU A 145 -7.00 13.03 3.47
N ALA A 146 -6.35 12.99 4.65
CA ALA A 146 -4.99 12.46 4.77
C ALA A 146 -4.90 11.02 4.25
N TRP A 147 -5.90 10.18 4.56
CA TRP A 147 -5.98 8.83 4.02
C TRP A 147 -6.13 8.79 2.49
N VAL A 148 -6.97 9.65 1.90
CA VAL A 148 -7.13 9.75 0.44
C VAL A 148 -5.82 10.17 -0.25
N LEU A 149 -5.06 11.09 0.35
CA LEU A 149 -3.73 11.47 -0.14
C LEU A 149 -2.74 10.28 -0.07
N GLY A 150 -2.90 9.44 0.95
CA GLY A 150 -2.20 8.16 1.06
C GLY A 150 -2.57 7.24 -0.09
N TRP A 151 -3.86 6.98 -0.30
CA TRP A 151 -4.33 6.16 -1.40
C TRP A 151 -3.87 6.66 -2.78
N MET A 152 -3.84 7.97 -2.98
CA MET A 152 -3.26 8.59 -4.17
C MET A 152 -1.76 8.30 -4.33
N THR A 153 -1.00 8.34 -3.23
CA THR A 153 0.42 7.93 -3.18
C THR A 153 0.55 6.47 -3.63
N HIS A 154 -0.34 5.59 -3.16
CA HIS A 154 -0.38 4.20 -3.59
C HIS A 154 -0.53 4.12 -5.11
N VAL A 155 -1.63 4.65 -5.65
CA VAL A 155 -1.96 4.58 -7.08
C VAL A 155 -0.83 5.14 -7.95
N THR A 156 -0.28 6.28 -7.58
CA THR A 156 0.78 6.94 -8.35
C THR A 156 2.08 6.13 -8.30
N GLY A 157 2.50 5.69 -7.11
CA GLY A 157 3.70 4.86 -6.96
C GLY A 157 3.59 3.54 -7.72
N ASP A 158 2.43 2.90 -7.67
CA ASP A 158 2.16 1.67 -8.40
C ASP A 158 2.16 1.90 -9.92
N GLY A 159 1.60 3.01 -10.38
CA GLY A 159 1.65 3.43 -11.77
C GLY A 159 3.09 3.61 -12.27
N LEU A 160 3.94 4.26 -11.49
CA LEU A 160 5.36 4.49 -11.80
C LEU A 160 6.15 3.18 -11.83
N ILE A 161 6.09 2.38 -10.76
CA ILE A 161 6.88 1.15 -10.65
C ILE A 161 6.49 0.11 -11.70
N LYS A 162 5.20 0.02 -12.05
CA LYS A 162 4.69 -0.91 -13.05
C LYS A 162 4.78 -0.37 -14.49
N SER A 163 5.39 0.79 -14.70
CA SER A 163 5.51 1.47 -16.00
C SER A 163 4.16 1.75 -16.69
N VAL A 164 3.09 1.92 -15.92
CA VAL A 164 1.83 2.50 -16.42
C VAL A 164 2.01 4.00 -16.60
N LEU A 165 2.81 4.60 -15.72
CA LEU A 165 3.32 5.95 -15.81
C LEU A 165 4.78 5.96 -16.24
N ASP A 166 5.09 6.83 -17.19
CA ASP A 166 6.45 7.28 -17.41
C ASP A 166 6.90 8.19 -16.25
N GLY A 167 8.20 8.24 -16.01
CA GLY A 167 8.78 9.12 -14.98
C GLY A 167 9.76 8.43 -14.05
N ILE A 168 9.94 7.12 -14.15
CA ILE A 168 11.07 6.44 -13.50
C ILE A 168 11.75 5.48 -14.48
N ASN A 169 13.08 5.52 -14.51
CA ASN A 169 13.88 4.56 -15.24
C ASN A 169 14.68 3.70 -14.27
N LEU A 170 14.04 2.65 -13.76
CA LEU A 170 14.65 1.67 -12.88
C LEU A 170 14.82 0.34 -13.63
N ASN A 171 16.00 -0.24 -13.58
CA ASN A 171 16.27 -1.60 -14.03
C ASN A 171 17.23 -2.26 -13.04
N LEU A 172 16.73 -3.23 -12.27
CA LEU A 172 17.50 -3.94 -11.24
C LEU A 172 18.09 -5.22 -11.83
N ILE A 173 17.70 -6.39 -11.34
CA ILE A 173 18.31 -7.68 -11.71
C ILE A 173 17.88 -8.09 -13.12
N ASP A 174 16.58 -8.10 -13.39
CA ASP A 174 15.98 -8.65 -14.61
C ASP A 174 14.86 -7.77 -15.18
N GLY A 175 14.82 -6.49 -14.80
CA GLY A 175 13.84 -5.53 -15.29
C GLY A 175 13.52 -4.42 -14.29
N LYS A 176 12.48 -3.62 -14.58
CA LYS A 176 11.99 -2.57 -13.67
C LYS A 176 11.24 -3.16 -12.47
N TYR A 177 10.37 -4.12 -12.73
CA TYR A 177 9.45 -4.67 -11.72
C TYR A 177 9.21 -6.15 -11.95
N THR A 178 9.92 -6.96 -11.16
CA THR A 178 9.85 -8.43 -11.19
C THR A 178 9.79 -8.95 -9.76
N ALA A 179 9.41 -10.21 -9.59
CA ALA A 179 9.44 -10.85 -8.27
C ALA A 179 10.88 -10.95 -7.72
N THR A 180 11.86 -11.19 -8.59
CA THR A 180 13.29 -11.32 -8.23
C THR A 180 13.89 -10.00 -7.73
N ASN A 181 13.40 -8.85 -8.21
CA ASN A 181 13.84 -7.54 -7.74
C ASN A 181 13.34 -7.19 -6.33
N ARG A 182 12.26 -7.85 -5.86
CA ARG A 182 11.56 -7.44 -4.65
C ARG A 182 12.42 -7.46 -3.39
N PRO A 183 13.21 -8.51 -3.13
CA PRO A 183 14.10 -8.53 -1.96
C PRO A 183 15.08 -7.35 -1.97
N VAL A 184 15.69 -7.02 -3.12
CA VAL A 184 16.63 -5.89 -3.23
C VAL A 184 15.93 -4.58 -2.87
N GLN A 185 14.75 -4.33 -3.44
CA GLN A 185 13.99 -3.11 -3.19
C GLN A 185 13.63 -2.97 -1.70
N ASP A 186 13.07 -4.00 -1.09
CA ASP A 186 12.62 -3.94 0.30
C ASP A 186 13.78 -3.83 1.28
N LEU A 187 14.81 -4.64 1.08
CA LEU A 187 15.95 -4.71 1.98
C LEU A 187 16.77 -3.42 1.97
N VAL A 188 17.00 -2.82 0.80
CA VAL A 188 17.71 -1.54 0.66
C VAL A 188 16.84 -0.39 1.16
N THR A 189 15.54 -0.39 0.84
CA THR A 189 14.62 0.65 1.36
C THR A 189 14.52 0.58 2.88
N PHE A 190 14.43 -0.61 3.46
CA PHE A 190 14.33 -0.80 4.90
C PHE A 190 15.62 -0.38 5.61
N ASN A 191 16.76 -0.96 5.24
CA ASN A 191 18.00 -0.81 5.99
C ASN A 191 18.81 0.43 5.61
N GLU A 192 19.04 0.66 4.32
CA GLU A 192 19.93 1.75 3.88
C GLU A 192 19.20 3.09 3.87
N VAL A 193 18.01 3.13 3.29
CA VAL A 193 17.24 4.39 3.19
C VAL A 193 16.49 4.67 4.49
N GLY A 194 15.73 3.69 4.99
CA GLY A 194 14.89 3.87 6.16
C GLY A 194 15.69 4.03 7.45
N LEU A 195 16.41 2.98 7.87
CA LEU A 195 17.13 2.99 9.15
C LEU A 195 18.34 3.93 9.14
N LYS A 196 19.24 3.81 8.16
CA LYS A 196 20.53 4.53 8.19
C LYS A 196 20.41 5.99 7.74
N GLU A 197 19.78 6.26 6.60
CA GLU A 197 19.71 7.62 6.05
C GLU A 197 18.63 8.46 6.75
N LEU A 198 17.41 7.93 6.84
CA LEU A 198 16.24 8.68 7.32
C LEU A 198 15.98 8.54 8.83
N GLY A 199 16.65 7.60 9.51
CA GLY A 199 16.48 7.36 10.94
C GLY A 199 15.07 6.89 11.32
N LEU A 200 14.41 6.14 10.44
CA LEU A 200 13.03 5.71 10.63
C LEU A 200 12.91 4.63 11.71
N ASP A 201 11.86 4.71 12.52
CA ASP A 201 11.40 3.59 13.35
C ASP A 201 10.35 2.80 12.58
N TRP A 202 10.80 1.76 11.86
CA TRP A 202 9.89 0.92 11.06
C TRP A 202 8.83 0.22 11.91
N ALA A 203 9.14 -0.20 13.14
CA ALA A 203 8.16 -0.84 13.99
C ALA A 203 7.01 0.12 14.31
N SER A 204 7.34 1.32 14.76
CA SER A 204 6.34 2.36 15.04
C SER A 204 5.54 2.76 13.79
N LEU A 205 6.19 2.92 12.64
CA LEU A 205 5.53 3.32 11.39
C LEU A 205 4.55 2.24 10.89
N LEU A 206 4.97 0.97 10.93
CA LEU A 206 4.13 -0.14 10.49
C LEU A 206 2.95 -0.38 11.45
N ASP A 207 3.13 -0.16 12.74
CA ASP A 207 2.05 -0.21 13.72
C ASP A 207 1.04 0.94 13.47
N GLN A 208 1.52 2.16 13.18
CA GLN A 208 0.63 3.27 12.80
C GLN A 208 -0.21 2.96 11.55
N VAL A 209 0.35 2.30 10.54
CA VAL A 209 -0.40 1.85 9.34
C VAL A 209 -1.57 0.95 9.72
N ALA A 210 -1.33 0.01 10.63
CA ALA A 210 -2.30 -1.01 11.02
C ALA A 210 -3.29 -0.52 12.11
N ASP A 211 -2.88 0.42 12.95
CA ASP A 211 -3.70 1.04 14.00
C ASP A 211 -4.57 2.19 13.51
N ALA A 212 -4.28 2.74 12.32
CA ALA A 212 -5.12 3.76 11.72
C ALA A 212 -6.57 3.29 11.59
N PRO A 213 -7.55 4.18 11.80
CA PRO A 213 -8.96 3.82 11.63
C PRO A 213 -9.29 3.59 10.16
N ILE A 214 -10.29 2.75 9.91
CA ILE A 214 -10.88 2.59 8.58
C ILE A 214 -11.61 3.88 8.21
N GLU A 215 -11.07 4.61 7.24
CA GLU A 215 -11.66 5.90 6.85
C GLU A 215 -12.85 5.71 5.89
N PRO A 216 -13.93 6.51 6.05
CA PRO A 216 -15.07 6.48 5.13
C PRO A 216 -14.68 6.75 3.66
N GLY A 217 -13.60 7.52 3.44
CA GLY A 217 -13.04 7.76 2.11
C GLY A 217 -12.71 6.47 1.35
N GLN A 218 -12.29 5.40 2.05
CA GLN A 218 -12.02 4.09 1.46
C GLN A 218 -13.28 3.48 0.83
N LEU A 219 -14.38 3.46 1.59
CA LEU A 219 -15.67 2.91 1.14
C LEU A 219 -16.25 3.72 -0.02
N HIS A 220 -16.03 5.04 0.03
CA HIS A 220 -16.51 5.99 -0.97
C HIS A 220 -15.81 5.80 -2.32
N TYR A 221 -14.48 5.80 -2.37
CA TYR A 221 -13.76 5.65 -3.63
C TYR A 221 -14.00 4.25 -4.23
N MET A 222 -14.08 3.20 -3.40
CA MET A 222 -14.41 1.83 -3.83
C MET A 222 -15.85 1.70 -4.32
N ARG A 223 -16.65 2.77 -4.20
CA ARG A 223 -18.09 2.83 -4.50
C ARG A 223 -18.88 1.71 -3.79
N CYS A 224 -18.49 1.39 -2.57
CA CYS A 224 -19.21 0.49 -1.68
C CYS A 224 -19.97 1.23 -0.59
N GLY A 225 -19.85 2.56 -0.50
CA GLY A 225 -20.74 3.41 0.29
C GLY A 225 -21.95 3.89 -0.49
N ARG A 226 -22.79 4.72 0.15
CA ARG A 226 -23.88 5.43 -0.53
C ARG A 226 -23.33 6.38 -1.60
N ARG A 227 -23.94 6.39 -2.79
CA ARG A 227 -23.69 7.39 -3.84
C ARG A 227 -24.03 8.79 -3.32
N GLN A 228 -23.02 9.66 -3.23
CA GLN A 228 -23.15 11.03 -2.74
C GLN A 228 -21.93 11.88 -3.15
N GLY A 229 -21.97 13.17 -2.84
CA GLY A 229 -20.87 14.09 -3.10
C GLY A 229 -20.57 14.31 -4.58
N ARG A 230 -19.42 14.92 -4.86
CA ARG A 230 -18.93 15.15 -6.21
C ARG A 230 -18.67 13.85 -6.95
N LEU A 231 -18.06 12.87 -6.27
CA LEU A 231 -17.79 11.57 -6.89
C LEU A 231 -19.08 10.90 -7.35
N GLY A 232 -20.11 10.92 -6.51
CA GLY A 232 -21.43 10.39 -6.86
C GLY A 232 -22.08 11.15 -8.01
N ALA A 233 -21.89 12.46 -8.09
CA ALA A 233 -22.41 13.26 -9.19
C ALA A 233 -21.72 12.92 -10.52
N HIS A 234 -20.39 12.75 -10.53
CA HIS A 234 -19.61 12.50 -11.75
C HIS A 234 -19.55 11.03 -12.18
N VAL A 235 -19.70 10.08 -11.26
CA VAL A 235 -19.63 8.64 -11.53
C VAL A 235 -20.97 7.98 -11.24
N GLU A 236 -21.68 7.60 -12.30
CA GLU A 236 -23.02 7.01 -12.19
C GLU A 236 -23.01 5.51 -11.89
N SER A 237 -22.03 4.75 -12.42
CA SER A 237 -22.00 3.29 -12.37
C SER A 237 -21.13 2.75 -11.23
N GLY A 238 -21.22 1.44 -10.98
CA GLY A 238 -20.31 0.70 -10.09
C GLY A 238 -20.60 0.80 -8.59
N TRP A 239 -21.58 1.60 -8.17
CA TRP A 239 -22.03 1.70 -6.78
C TRP A 239 -22.67 0.40 -6.30
N ALA A 240 -22.21 -0.10 -5.16
CA ALA A 240 -22.66 -1.32 -4.50
C ALA A 240 -22.75 -1.11 -2.98
N PRO A 241 -23.64 -0.20 -2.50
CA PRO A 241 -23.80 0.10 -1.08
C PRO A 241 -24.17 -1.12 -0.24
N GLU A 242 -24.82 -2.12 -0.83
CA GLU A 242 -25.14 -3.39 -0.18
C GLU A 242 -23.90 -4.20 0.24
N ARG A 243 -22.72 -3.90 -0.33
CA ARG A 243 -21.45 -4.54 0.02
C ARG A 243 -20.73 -3.85 1.18
N GLU A 244 -21.18 -2.68 1.62
CA GLU A 244 -20.53 -1.91 2.70
C GLU A 244 -20.26 -2.75 3.96
N PRO A 245 -21.24 -3.53 4.49
CA PRO A 245 -21.03 -4.29 5.73
C PRO A 245 -19.90 -5.32 5.61
N LEU A 246 -19.88 -6.08 4.51
CA LEU A 246 -18.83 -7.05 4.25
C LEU A 246 -17.48 -6.36 4.03
N LEU A 247 -17.45 -5.25 3.27
CA LEU A 247 -16.20 -4.52 3.04
C LEU A 247 -15.61 -4.03 4.36
N ARG A 248 -16.42 -3.48 5.28
CA ARG A 248 -15.95 -3.07 6.61
C ARG A 248 -15.35 -4.23 7.40
N ALA A 249 -15.96 -5.42 7.34
CA ALA A 249 -15.41 -6.61 8.00
C ALA A 249 -14.06 -7.03 7.40
N VAL A 250 -13.94 -7.01 6.07
CA VAL A 250 -12.67 -7.29 5.37
C VAL A 250 -11.60 -6.26 5.74
N LEU A 251 -11.92 -4.97 5.76
CA LEU A 251 -10.97 -3.92 6.13
C LEU A 251 -10.53 -4.05 7.60
N ALA A 252 -11.45 -4.39 8.52
CA ALA A 252 -11.09 -4.67 9.91
C ALA A 252 -10.09 -5.83 10.01
N GLU A 253 -10.32 -6.90 9.23
CA GLU A 253 -9.38 -8.01 9.15
C GLU A 253 -8.05 -7.60 8.49
N ASN A 254 -8.07 -6.70 7.50
CA ASN A 254 -6.83 -6.18 6.90
C ASN A 254 -5.94 -5.50 7.93
N HIS A 255 -6.52 -4.60 8.72
CA HIS A 255 -5.81 -3.92 9.80
C HIS A 255 -5.34 -4.92 10.86
N HIS A 256 -6.19 -5.85 11.29
CA HIS A 256 -5.84 -6.86 12.28
C HIS A 256 -4.66 -7.74 11.81
N TYR A 257 -4.77 -8.31 10.61
CA TYR A 257 -3.76 -9.20 10.08
C TYR A 257 -2.45 -8.49 9.77
N GLN A 258 -2.51 -7.22 9.36
CA GLN A 258 -1.30 -6.43 9.12
C GLN A 258 -0.47 -6.28 10.40
N LYS A 259 -1.07 -6.13 11.60
CA LYS A 259 -0.34 -6.10 12.87
C LYS A 259 0.47 -7.39 13.10
N ILE A 260 -0.14 -8.53 12.81
CA ILE A 260 0.51 -9.84 12.96
C ILE A 260 1.66 -9.96 11.94
N ARG A 261 1.44 -9.52 10.70
CA ARG A 261 2.41 -9.60 9.62
C ARG A 261 3.59 -8.64 9.79
N ASN A 262 3.37 -7.46 10.37
CA ASN A 262 4.41 -6.44 10.59
C ASN A 262 5.64 -7.02 11.28
N ARG A 263 5.43 -7.77 12.37
CA ARG A 263 6.51 -8.40 13.13
C ARG A 263 7.38 -9.31 12.26
N ARG A 264 6.74 -10.19 11.49
CA ARG A 264 7.45 -11.15 10.62
C ARG A 264 8.23 -10.45 9.52
N LEU A 265 7.65 -9.38 8.95
CA LEU A 265 8.32 -8.59 7.94
C LEU A 265 9.56 -7.87 8.49
N ILE A 266 9.48 -7.32 9.69
CA ILE A 266 10.63 -6.69 10.36
C ILE A 266 11.70 -7.74 10.63
N GLU A 267 11.33 -8.91 11.17
CA GLU A 267 12.26 -10.02 11.41
C GLU A 267 12.94 -10.49 10.11
N GLU A 268 12.19 -10.57 9.01
CA GLU A 268 12.70 -10.97 7.69
C GLU A 268 13.69 -9.95 7.09
N LEU A 269 13.43 -8.64 7.27
CA LEU A 269 14.24 -7.57 6.66
C LEU A 269 15.41 -7.10 7.54
N THR A 270 15.43 -7.49 8.82
CA THR A 270 16.50 -7.13 9.75
C THR A 270 17.79 -7.88 9.40
N ILE A 271 18.88 -7.13 9.24
CA ILE A 271 20.21 -7.70 8.98
C ILE A 271 20.82 -8.25 10.26
N THR A 272 21.34 -9.48 10.17
CA THR A 272 22.02 -10.16 11.28
C THR A 272 23.52 -10.28 11.00
N ALA A 273 24.30 -10.58 12.03
CA ALA A 273 25.72 -10.87 11.88
C ALA A 273 25.93 -12.35 11.56
N GLY A 274 26.67 -12.63 10.50
CA GLY A 274 27.10 -13.97 10.13
C GLY A 274 28.22 -14.50 11.03
N PRO A 275 28.64 -15.77 10.83
CA PRO A 275 29.69 -16.41 11.63
C PRO A 275 31.04 -15.69 11.62
N ASP A 276 31.35 -14.97 10.54
CA ASP A 276 32.56 -14.16 10.35
C ASP A 276 32.34 -12.66 10.67
N GLY A 277 31.16 -12.31 11.21
CA GLY A 277 30.76 -10.94 11.47
C GLY A 277 30.26 -10.17 10.24
N SER A 278 30.17 -10.80 9.07
CA SER A 278 29.61 -10.17 7.86
C SER A 278 28.11 -9.93 8.01
N PRO A 279 27.54 -8.85 7.43
CA PRO A 279 26.10 -8.63 7.43
C PRO A 279 25.40 -9.68 6.56
N GLN A 280 24.38 -10.34 7.11
CA GLN A 280 23.60 -11.38 6.44
C GLN A 280 22.12 -10.98 6.37
N CYS A 281 21.54 -11.16 5.18
CA CYS A 281 20.10 -11.08 4.98
C CYS A 281 19.44 -12.44 5.20
N ASN A 282 18.12 -12.45 5.34
CA ASN A 282 17.35 -13.68 5.40
C ASN A 282 17.62 -14.57 4.16
N ALA A 283 17.76 -15.89 4.39
CA ALA A 283 18.09 -16.85 3.33
C ALA A 283 17.01 -16.95 2.25
N ALA A 284 15.72 -16.80 2.59
CA ALA A 284 14.63 -16.82 1.63
C ALA A 284 14.64 -15.58 0.72
N LEU A 285 14.98 -14.40 1.28
CA LEU A 285 15.19 -13.18 0.50
C LEU A 285 16.35 -13.34 -0.47
N SER A 286 17.49 -13.87 0.00
CA SER A 286 18.65 -14.16 -0.85
C SER A 286 18.28 -15.13 -1.98
N ALA A 287 17.65 -16.26 -1.66
CA ALA A 287 17.23 -17.25 -2.66
C ALA A 287 16.29 -16.65 -3.71
N THR A 288 15.32 -15.83 -3.29
CA THR A 288 14.38 -15.14 -4.19
C THR A 288 15.11 -14.15 -5.11
N ALA A 289 16.16 -13.49 -4.62
CA ALA A 289 16.99 -12.58 -5.40
C ALA A 289 18.06 -13.29 -6.24
N GLY A 290 17.97 -14.61 -6.45
CA GLY A 290 18.97 -15.37 -7.21
C GLY A 290 20.25 -15.70 -6.45
N GLY A 291 20.20 -15.72 -5.12
CA GLY A 291 21.32 -16.05 -4.24
C GLY A 291 22.21 -14.86 -3.87
N LEU A 292 21.79 -13.62 -4.18
CA LEU A 292 22.56 -12.42 -3.82
C LEU A 292 22.72 -12.30 -2.30
N THR A 293 23.92 -11.93 -1.88
CA THR A 293 24.25 -11.53 -0.51
C THR A 293 23.81 -10.09 -0.23
N TYR A 294 23.78 -9.70 1.05
CA TYR A 294 23.42 -8.34 1.44
C TYR A 294 24.27 -7.25 0.74
N PRO A 295 25.63 -7.33 0.71
CA PRO A 295 26.44 -6.36 -0.02
C PRO A 295 26.16 -6.32 -1.53
N GLU A 296 25.89 -7.48 -2.15
CA GLU A 296 25.57 -7.54 -3.58
C GLU A 296 24.21 -6.94 -3.89
N MET A 297 23.21 -7.08 -3.01
CA MET A 297 21.92 -6.40 -3.15
C MET A 297 22.09 -4.87 -3.07
N ILE A 298 22.94 -4.37 -2.16
CA ILE A 298 23.27 -2.93 -2.09
C ILE A 298 23.95 -2.47 -3.38
N ALA A 299 24.95 -3.21 -3.86
CA ALA A 299 25.65 -2.88 -5.10
C ALA A 299 24.69 -2.84 -6.29
N THR A 300 23.82 -3.85 -6.40
CA THR A 300 22.77 -3.92 -7.43
C THR A 300 21.85 -2.71 -7.38
N ALA A 301 21.37 -2.33 -6.19
CA ALA A 301 20.52 -1.15 -6.04
C ALA A 301 21.24 0.16 -6.40
N LYS A 302 22.53 0.27 -6.06
CA LYS A 302 23.36 1.44 -6.39
C LYS A 302 23.57 1.55 -7.90
N ASP A 303 23.93 0.46 -8.56
CA ASP A 303 24.15 0.42 -10.01
C ASP A 303 22.88 0.77 -10.78
N ALA A 304 21.72 0.35 -10.25
CA ALA A 304 20.40 0.68 -10.78
C ALA A 304 19.91 2.09 -10.42
N LYS A 305 20.68 2.88 -9.65
CA LYS A 305 20.27 4.22 -9.14
C LYS A 305 18.94 4.19 -8.40
N PHE A 306 18.73 3.15 -7.60
CA PHE A 306 17.46 2.90 -6.92
C PHE A 306 17.11 4.01 -5.93
N ARG A 307 18.10 4.57 -5.22
CA ARG A 307 17.87 5.66 -4.27
C ARG A 307 17.36 6.92 -4.96
N GLU A 308 17.93 7.26 -6.11
CA GLU A 308 17.48 8.38 -6.95
C GLU A 308 16.06 8.14 -7.46
N ALA A 309 15.74 6.91 -7.91
CA ALA A 309 14.39 6.54 -8.32
C ALA A 309 13.37 6.70 -7.17
N LEU A 310 13.73 6.36 -5.93
CA LEU A 310 12.88 6.60 -4.75
C LEU A 310 12.62 8.10 -4.52
N THR A 311 13.64 8.95 -4.66
CA THR A 311 13.46 10.41 -4.57
C THR A 311 12.52 10.90 -5.67
N GLU A 312 12.76 10.48 -6.91
CA GLU A 312 11.96 10.87 -8.08
C GLU A 312 10.49 10.45 -7.91
N MET A 313 10.23 9.25 -7.37
CA MET A 313 8.86 8.84 -7.01
C MET A 313 8.21 9.80 -6.02
N GLY A 314 8.92 10.18 -4.95
CA GLY A 314 8.41 11.14 -3.96
C GLY A 314 8.04 12.49 -4.58
N GLU A 315 8.90 13.02 -5.47
CA GLU A 315 8.65 14.27 -6.18
C GLU A 315 7.47 14.17 -7.15
N LEU A 316 7.37 13.08 -7.92
CA LEU A 316 6.25 12.87 -8.85
C LEU A 316 4.91 12.68 -8.15
N ILE A 317 4.90 12.10 -6.95
CA ILE A 317 3.71 12.03 -6.11
C ILE A 317 3.34 13.43 -5.60
N ALA A 318 4.32 14.25 -5.18
CA ALA A 318 4.07 15.63 -4.79
C ALA A 318 3.56 16.50 -5.96
N ASP A 319 4.04 16.28 -7.19
CA ASP A 319 3.48 16.89 -8.40
C ASP A 319 2.01 16.50 -8.59
N ALA A 320 1.68 15.24 -8.31
CA ALA A 320 0.32 14.77 -8.40
C ALA A 320 -0.56 15.46 -7.32
N PHE A 321 -0.04 15.67 -6.10
CA PHE A 321 -0.74 16.46 -5.08
C PHE A 321 -1.05 17.88 -5.55
N GLU A 322 -0.09 18.59 -6.14
CA GLU A 322 -0.34 19.93 -6.71
C GLU A 322 -1.46 19.91 -7.75
N LYS A 323 -1.47 18.88 -8.61
CA LYS A 323 -2.49 18.72 -9.65
C LYS A 323 -3.89 18.51 -9.08
N ILE A 324 -4.06 17.79 -7.96
CA ILE A 324 -5.39 17.65 -7.34
C ILE A 324 -5.78 18.89 -6.54
N ILE A 325 -4.83 19.60 -5.93
CA ILE A 325 -5.08 20.88 -5.25
C ILE A 325 -5.62 21.90 -6.26
N ALA A 326 -5.04 21.95 -7.47
CA ALA A 326 -5.53 22.82 -8.54
C ALA A 326 -6.94 22.46 -9.06
N ARG A 327 -7.42 21.23 -8.81
CA ARG A 327 -8.74 20.74 -9.20
C ARG A 327 -9.79 20.87 -8.10
N GLN A 328 -9.37 21.05 -6.86
CA GLN A 328 -10.25 21.06 -5.70
C GLN A 328 -10.01 22.29 -4.83
N GLU A 329 -10.88 23.28 -4.98
CA GLU A 329 -10.76 24.57 -4.30
C GLU A 329 -10.72 24.42 -2.76
N ALA A 330 -11.45 23.44 -2.21
CA ALA A 330 -11.43 23.15 -0.78
C ALA A 330 -10.03 22.79 -0.26
N LEU A 331 -9.20 22.12 -1.07
CA LEU A 331 -7.82 21.77 -0.69
C LEU A 331 -6.89 22.98 -0.72
N ALA A 332 -7.08 23.90 -1.68
CA ALA A 332 -6.28 25.11 -1.79
C ALA A 332 -6.46 26.04 -0.57
N ARG A 333 -7.59 25.94 0.14
CA ARG A 333 -7.93 26.74 1.33
C ARG A 333 -7.45 26.15 2.66
N LEU A 334 -6.71 25.04 2.66
CA LEU A 334 -6.21 24.39 3.89
C LEU A 334 -4.98 25.07 4.50
N GLY A 335 -4.33 25.97 3.76
CA GLY A 335 -3.16 26.74 4.17
C GLY A 335 -3.50 28.05 4.86
#